data_AF-A0A1E5KWD2-F1
#
_entry.id   AF-A0A1E5KWD2-F1
#
_cell.length_a   1.000
_cell.length_b   1.000
_cell.length_c   1.000
_cell.angle_alpha   90.00
_cell.angle_beta   90.00
_cell.angle_gamma   90.00
#
_symmetry.space_group_name_H-M   'P 1'
#
loop_
_entity.id
_entity.type
_entity.pdbx_description
1 polymer ?
#
loop_
_entity_poly.entity_id
_entity_poly.type
_entity_poly.pdbx_seq_one_letter_code
_entity_poly.pdbx_strand_id
1 'polypeptide(L)'
;MQYINDDRELLYEKFPFRIEELTIQQKNRLINLAKNKNLSIEEIEKILENYFESFNHEGITYNVNTLRFRAVLKKDKVVVLNSYFDELEDAIAARKEAEEKYFDKADSE
;
A
#
# COMPACT_ATOMS: atom_id res chain seq x y z
N MET A 1 -6.89 -22.07 -6.93
CA MET A 1 -6.34 -20.71 -7.04
C MET A 1 -6.05 -20.43 -8.50
N GLN A 2 -6.56 -19.32 -9.01
CA GLN A 2 -6.39 -18.90 -10.40
C GLN A 2 -5.28 -17.84 -10.42
N TYR A 3 -4.33 -17.95 -11.35
CA TYR A 3 -3.12 -17.14 -11.42
C TYR A 3 -3.12 -16.31 -12.70
N ILE A 4 -2.60 -15.09 -12.64
CA ILE A 4 -2.51 -14.20 -13.81
C ILE A 4 -1.12 -14.35 -14.44
N ASN A 5 -0.89 -15.49 -15.09
CA ASN A 5 0.44 -15.86 -15.60
C ASN A 5 0.81 -15.29 -16.99
N ASP A 6 -0.05 -14.46 -17.57
CA ASP A 6 0.20 -13.60 -18.74
C ASP A 6 -1.11 -12.95 -19.25
N ASP A 7 -2.23 -13.25 -18.60
CA ASP A 7 -3.56 -12.93 -19.07
C ASP A 7 -3.98 -11.51 -18.65
N ARG A 8 -3.50 -10.53 -19.42
CA ARG A 8 -3.90 -9.12 -19.23
C ARG A 8 -5.42 -9.00 -19.24
N GLU A 9 -6.09 -9.72 -20.13
CA GLU A 9 -7.55 -9.73 -20.22
C GLU A 9 -8.19 -10.19 -18.92
N LEU A 10 -7.66 -11.22 -18.26
CA LEU A 10 -8.13 -11.65 -16.94
C LEU A 10 -7.95 -10.58 -15.85
N LEU A 11 -6.86 -9.80 -15.89
CA LEU A 11 -6.63 -8.69 -14.96
C LEU A 11 -7.69 -7.59 -15.17
N TYR A 12 -7.95 -7.21 -16.43
CA TYR A 12 -8.97 -6.21 -16.80
C TYR A 12 -10.40 -6.69 -16.55
N GLU A 13 -10.69 -7.98 -16.73
CA GLU A 13 -12.00 -8.59 -16.48
C GLU A 13 -12.32 -8.64 -14.98
N LYS A 14 -11.33 -8.97 -14.15
CA LYS A 14 -11.52 -9.08 -12.70
C LYS A 14 -11.53 -7.74 -11.98
N PHE A 15 -10.82 -6.73 -12.50
CA PHE A 15 -10.66 -5.44 -11.85
C PHE A 15 -10.87 -4.24 -12.79
N PRO A 16 -11.99 -4.14 -13.54
CA PRO A 16 -12.16 -3.16 -14.61
C PRO A 16 -12.04 -1.71 -14.11
N PHE A 17 -12.78 -1.34 -13.07
CA PHE A 17 -12.78 0.02 -12.53
C PHE A 17 -11.45 0.41 -11.87
N ARG A 18 -10.87 -0.51 -11.07
CA ARG A 18 -9.60 -0.29 -10.36
C ARG A 18 -8.39 -0.25 -11.30
N ILE A 19 -8.47 -0.86 -12.47
CA ILE A 19 -7.37 -0.78 -13.44
C ILE A 19 -7.48 0.45 -14.31
N GLU A 20 -8.68 0.91 -14.69
CA GLU A 20 -8.83 2.12 -15.51
C GLU A 20 -8.18 3.36 -14.88
N GLU A 21 -8.26 3.49 -13.56
CA GLU A 21 -7.65 4.59 -12.79
C GLU A 21 -6.12 4.52 -12.71
N LEU A 22 -5.49 3.41 -13.10
CA LEU A 22 -4.04 3.27 -13.16
C LEU A 22 -3.46 3.84 -14.46
N THR A 23 -2.31 4.51 -14.34
CA THR A 23 -1.49 4.89 -15.49
C THR A 23 -0.93 3.65 -16.21
N ILE A 24 -0.57 3.81 -17.49
CA ILE A 24 0.02 2.74 -18.32
C ILE A 24 1.27 2.15 -17.65
N GLN A 25 2.11 2.97 -17.02
CA GLN A 25 3.32 2.51 -16.35
C GLN A 25 2.99 1.64 -15.12
N GLN A 26 1.95 1.98 -14.38
CA GLN A 26 1.52 1.23 -13.19
C GLN A 26 0.88 -0.10 -13.57
N LYS A 27 0.04 -0.11 -14.61
CA LYS A 27 -0.52 -1.32 -15.21
C LYS A 27 0.59 -2.31 -15.59
N ASN A 28 1.59 -1.84 -16.33
CA ASN A 28 2.72 -2.66 -16.75
C ASN A 28 3.52 -3.21 -15.56
N ARG A 29 3.66 -2.42 -14.48
CA ARG A 29 4.37 -2.84 -13.27
C ARG A 29 3.61 -3.91 -12.49
N LEU A 30 2.28 -3.77 -12.36
CA LEU A 30 1.41 -4.76 -11.72
C LEU A 30 1.43 -6.09 -12.48
N ILE A 31 1.35 -6.03 -13.81
CA ILE A 31 1.44 -7.21 -14.69
C ILE A 31 2.79 -7.91 -14.53
N ASN A 32 3.90 -7.16 -14.54
CA ASN A 32 5.23 -7.73 -14.33
C ASN A 32 5.39 -8.33 -12.92
N LEU A 33 4.79 -7.71 -11.90
CA LEU A 33 4.84 -8.22 -10.53
C LEU A 33 4.04 -9.51 -10.39
N ALA A 34 2.82 -9.55 -10.93
CA ALA A 34 1.95 -10.72 -10.98
C ALA A 34 2.66 -11.90 -11.66
N LYS A 35 3.32 -11.63 -12.79
CA LYS A 35 4.11 -12.60 -13.54
C LYS A 35 5.33 -13.11 -12.78
N ASN A 36 6.18 -12.21 -12.29
CA ASN A 36 7.45 -12.60 -11.66
C ASN A 36 7.27 -13.34 -10.33
N LYS A 37 6.17 -13.05 -9.62
CA LYS A 37 5.90 -13.62 -8.30
C LYS A 37 4.80 -14.69 -8.30
N ASN A 38 4.25 -15.05 -9.47
CA ASN A 38 3.11 -15.96 -9.60
C ASN A 38 1.96 -15.59 -8.64
N LEU A 39 1.56 -14.32 -8.64
CA LEU A 39 0.55 -13.84 -7.70
C LEU A 39 -0.84 -14.36 -8.06
N SER A 40 -1.61 -14.73 -7.05
CA SER A 40 -3.02 -15.06 -7.16
C SER A 40 -3.88 -13.80 -7.35
N ILE A 41 -5.12 -14.00 -7.82
CA ILE A 41 -6.10 -12.92 -7.98
C ILE A 41 -6.35 -12.18 -6.64
N GLU A 42 -6.46 -12.90 -5.52
CA GLU A 42 -6.66 -12.28 -4.20
C GLU A 42 -5.47 -11.41 -3.76
N GLU A 43 -4.25 -11.83 -4.08
CA GLU A 43 -3.06 -11.02 -3.79
C GLU A 43 -3.03 -9.75 -4.65
N ILE A 44 -3.46 -9.85 -5.92
CA ILE A 44 -3.56 -8.71 -6.83
C ILE A 44 -4.67 -7.76 -6.39
N GLU A 45 -5.79 -8.27 -5.90
CA GLU A 45 -6.86 -7.46 -5.31
C GLU A 45 -6.36 -6.67 -4.10
N LYS A 46 -5.68 -7.33 -3.16
CA LYS A 46 -5.05 -6.66 -2.01
C LYS A 46 -3.99 -5.64 -2.43
N ILE A 47 -3.23 -5.93 -3.49
CA ILE A 47 -2.27 -4.96 -4.05
C ILE A 47 -3.01 -3.74 -4.55
N LEU A 48 -4.08 -3.91 -5.33
CA LEU A 48 -4.89 -2.81 -5.87
C LEU A 48 -5.52 -1.99 -4.75
N GLU A 49 -6.06 -2.63 -3.71
CA GLU A 49 -6.61 -1.94 -2.53
C GLU A 49 -5.58 -1.06 -1.85
N ASN A 50 -4.41 -1.63 -1.53
CA ASN A 50 -3.31 -0.87 -0.95
C ASN A 50 -2.80 0.23 -1.90
N TYR A 51 -2.85 0.01 -3.22
CA TYR A 51 -2.37 0.96 -4.21
C TYR A 51 -3.22 2.23 -4.20
N PHE A 52 -4.54 2.10 -4.23
CA PHE A 52 -5.47 3.23 -4.18
C PHE A 52 -5.44 3.98 -2.85
N GLU A 53 -5.16 3.28 -1.75
CA GLU A 53 -4.93 3.92 -0.45
C GLU A 53 -3.56 4.64 -0.41
N SER A 54 -2.51 4.11 -1.04
CA SER A 54 -1.14 4.63 -0.85
C SER A 54 -0.80 6.00 -1.48
N PHE A 55 -1.65 6.58 -2.34
CA PHE A 55 -1.28 7.82 -3.07
C PHE A 55 -1.32 9.10 -2.22
N ASN A 56 -1.99 9.09 -1.07
CA ASN A 56 -1.97 10.22 -0.13
C ASN A 56 -2.21 9.84 1.34
N HIS A 57 -2.45 8.57 1.65
CA HIS A 57 -2.88 8.18 2.98
C HIS A 57 -1.82 8.40 4.06
N GLU A 58 -2.25 9.15 5.06
CA GLU A 58 -1.81 8.96 6.43
C GLU A 58 -2.33 7.61 6.93
N GLY A 59 -1.42 6.78 7.43
CA GLY A 59 -1.72 5.48 8.01
C GLY A 59 -0.72 4.37 7.67
N ILE A 60 -1.17 3.12 7.74
CA ILE A 60 -0.34 1.94 7.47
C ILE A 60 -0.79 1.33 6.17
N THR A 61 0.13 1.15 5.23
CA THR A 61 -0.14 0.59 3.90
C THR A 61 0.87 -0.49 3.59
N TYR A 62 0.50 -1.54 2.85
CA TYR A 62 1.46 -2.55 2.43
C TYR A 62 2.12 -2.17 1.10
N ASN A 63 3.43 -1.95 1.09
CA ASN A 63 4.18 -1.68 -0.13
C ASN A 63 4.67 -2.97 -0.77
N VAL A 64 4.02 -3.33 -1.87
CA VAL A 64 4.20 -4.58 -2.60
C VAL A 64 5.49 -4.61 -3.43
N ASN A 65 6.10 -3.45 -3.69
CA ASN A 65 7.41 -3.38 -4.35
C ASN A 65 8.52 -3.80 -3.40
N THR A 66 8.44 -3.34 -2.15
CA THR A 66 9.44 -3.65 -1.12
C THR A 66 9.03 -4.84 -0.24
N LEU A 67 7.81 -5.37 -0.42
CA LEU A 67 7.18 -6.38 0.44
C LEU A 67 7.18 -5.97 1.92
N ARG A 68 6.95 -4.68 2.19
CA ARG A 68 7.07 -4.09 3.53
C ARG A 68 5.86 -3.24 3.86
N PHE A 69 5.46 -3.23 5.12
CA PHE A 69 4.48 -2.29 5.65
C PHE A 69 5.09 -0.90 5.73
N ARG A 70 4.39 0.11 5.25
CA ARG A 70 4.78 1.51 5.30
C ARG A 70 3.87 2.23 6.27
N ALA A 71 4.44 2.81 7.32
CA ALA A 71 3.72 3.70 8.23
C ALA A 71 4.00 5.15 7.83
N VAL A 72 2.92 5.93 7.66
CA VAL A 72 2.96 7.37 7.34
C VAL A 72 2.09 8.12 8.33
N LEU A 73 2.61 9.19 8.92
CA LEU A 73 1.86 10.09 9.80
C LEU A 73 2.17 11.54 9.44
N LYS A 74 1.16 12.42 9.45
CA LYS A 74 1.30 13.83 9.07
C LYS A 74 0.70 14.73 10.14
N LYS A 75 1.48 15.66 10.68
CA LYS A 75 1.00 16.75 11.53
C LYS A 75 1.09 18.07 10.79
N ASP A 76 0.01 18.83 10.68
CA ASP A 76 -0.01 20.15 10.03
C ASP A 76 0.64 20.18 8.64
N LYS A 77 0.39 19.13 7.83
CA LYS A 77 1.00 18.90 6.49
C LYS A 77 2.49 18.54 6.50
N VAL A 78 3.13 18.43 7.66
CA VAL A 78 4.49 17.93 7.83
C VAL A 78 4.45 16.43 8.05
N VAL A 79 5.23 15.67 7.28
CA VAL A 79 5.39 14.23 7.47
C VAL A 79 6.26 13.99 8.71
N VAL A 80 5.68 13.40 9.76
CA VAL A 80 6.36 13.12 11.03
C VAL A 80 6.76 11.65 11.19
N LEU A 81 6.18 10.77 10.38
CA LEU A 81 6.58 9.37 10.22
C LEU A 81 6.47 8.98 8.74
N ASN A 82 7.49 8.32 8.20
CA ASN A 82 7.49 7.70 6.88
C ASN A 82 8.54 6.59 6.83
N SER A 83 8.18 5.43 7.38
CA SER A 83 9.12 4.32 7.58
C SER A 83 8.54 3.01 7.03
N TYR A 84 9.43 2.07 6.72
CA TYR A 84 9.09 0.75 6.21
C TYR A 84 9.47 -0.33 7.22
N PHE A 85 8.61 -1.33 7.37
CA PHE A 85 8.70 -2.41 8.34
C PHE A 85 8.42 -3.75 7.66
N ASP A 86 9.09 -4.80 8.11
CA ASP A 86 8.88 -6.14 7.56
C ASP A 86 7.56 -6.76 8.09
N GLU A 87 7.21 -6.48 9.35
CA GLU A 87 5.99 -6.97 10.00
C GLU A 87 4.91 -5.88 10.21
N LEU A 88 3.65 -6.30 10.31
CA LEU A 88 2.51 -5.40 10.51
C LEU A 88 2.52 -4.79 11.92
N GLU A 89 2.79 -5.60 12.95
CA GLU A 89 2.81 -5.13 14.34
C GLU A 89 3.84 -4.00 14.56
N ASP A 90 5.00 -4.09 13.92
CA ASP A 90 6.05 -3.08 14.02
C ASP A 90 5.62 -1.74 13.41
N ALA A 91 4.92 -1.79 12.27
CA ALA A 91 4.36 -0.59 11.64
C ALA A 91 3.28 0.06 12.52
N ILE A 92 2.47 -0.75 13.20
CA ILE A 92 1.46 -0.30 14.16
C ILE A 92 2.11 0.37 15.37
N ALA A 93 3.11 -0.29 15.96
CA ALA A 93 3.83 0.21 17.12
C ALA A 93 4.52 1.55 16.82
N ALA A 94 5.25 1.64 15.71
CA ALA A 94 5.95 2.85 15.30
C ALA A 94 5.00 4.02 15.02
N ARG A 95 3.83 3.73 14.45
CA ARG A 95 2.79 4.75 14.25
C ARG A 95 2.25 5.25 15.57
N LYS A 96 1.90 4.35 16.49
CA LYS A 96 1.37 4.73 17.81
C LYS A 96 2.37 5.57 18.60
N GLU A 97 3.65 5.20 18.58
CA GLU A 97 4.72 5.99 19.21
C GLU A 97 4.83 7.39 18.59
N ALA A 98 4.71 7.49 17.26
CA ALA A 98 4.70 8.79 16.59
C ALA A 98 3.44 9.61 16.92
N GLU A 99 2.27 8.96 17.05
CA GLU A 99 1.03 9.62 17.48
C GLU A 99 1.20 10.20 18.89
N GLU A 100 1.67 9.41 19.87
CA GLU A 100 1.94 9.88 21.24
C GLU A 100 2.96 11.04 21.25
N LYS A 101 4.02 10.95 20.44
CA LYS A 101 5.08 11.96 20.42
C LYS A 101 4.65 13.29 19.81
N TYR A 102 3.86 13.25 18.74
CA TYR A 102 3.55 14.44 17.94
C TYR A 102 2.15 14.99 18.21
N PHE A 103 1.21 14.20 18.71
CA PHE A 103 -0.18 14.61 18.94
C PHE A 103 -0.55 14.73 20.43
N ASP A 104 0.13 14.06 21.37
CA ASP A 104 -0.16 14.18 22.82
C ASP A 104 0.64 15.28 23.56
N LYS A 105 0.77 16.47 22.95
CA LYS A 105 1.17 17.69 23.68
C LYS A 105 0.25 18.87 23.38
N ALA A 106 -1.01 18.73 23.78
CA ALA A 106 -1.93 19.78 24.20
C ALA A 106 -2.86 19.08 25.22
N ASP A 107 -2.84 19.32 26.52
CA ASP A 107 -2.79 20.59 27.24
C ASP A 107 -2.01 20.42 28.56
N SER A 108 -0.87 21.10 28.71
CA SER A 108 -0.26 21.33 30.02
C SER A 108 0.60 22.58 29.93
N GLU A 109 -0.04 23.74 29.86
CA GLU A 109 0.43 25.02 30.40
C GLU A 109 -0.71 26.04 30.48
#